data_AF-A0A7Y3HQ69-F1
#
_entry.id   AF-A0A7Y3HQ69-F1
#
_cell.length_a   1.000
_cell.length_b   1.000
_cell.length_c   1.000
_cell.angle_alpha   90.00
_cell.angle_beta   90.00
_cell.angle_gamma   90.00
#
_symmetry.space_group_name_H-M   'P 1'
#
loop_
_entity.id
_entity.type
_entity.pdbx_description
1 polymer ?
#
loop_
_entity_poly.entity_id
_entity_poly.type
_entity_poly.pdbx_seq_one_letter_code
_entity_poly.pdbx_strand_id
1 'polypeptide(L)'
;MGEIQEDTKWRELYVLTEHWKSDLLFYKDDLRFLHHLLDKYVIWITKEENLELVKGLQKSLHELKLVVESLLEQIAEHQKNLGLLVTLANMYKEKEAIQTHAQLEEGFATFVKDFRENRKELFRLSDYIIDSEEMANIFND
;
A
#
# COMPACT_ATOMS: atom_id res chain seq x y z
N MET A 1 -8.25 28.33 27.52
CA MET A 1 -7.79 28.55 26.13
C MET A 1 -6.87 27.42 25.64
N GLY A 2 -6.10 26.74 26.52
CA GLY A 2 -5.30 25.55 26.17
C GLY A 2 -6.10 24.27 25.87
N GLU A 3 -7.14 23.95 26.64
CA GLU A 3 -7.94 22.72 26.45
C GLU A 3 -8.68 22.65 25.10
N ILE A 4 -9.15 23.79 24.57
CA ILE A 4 -9.84 23.85 23.26
C ILE A 4 -8.88 23.56 22.09
N GLN A 5 -7.60 23.89 22.26
CA GLN A 5 -6.57 23.75 21.23
C GLN A 5 -6.04 22.31 21.15
N GLU A 6 -5.96 21.61 22.28
CA GLU A 6 -5.56 20.20 22.35
C GLU A 6 -6.65 19.25 21.78
N ASP A 7 -7.94 19.50 22.06
CA ASP A 7 -9.04 18.74 21.45
C ASP A 7 -9.02 18.88 19.91
N THR A 8 -8.67 20.07 19.41
CA THR A 8 -8.55 20.32 17.97
C THR A 8 -7.42 19.49 17.33
N LYS A 9 -6.23 19.44 17.95
CA LYS A 9 -5.08 18.68 17.45
C LYS A 9 -5.39 17.19 17.28
N TRP A 10 -5.96 16.53 18.29
CA TRP A 10 -6.19 15.09 18.23
C TRP A 10 -7.25 14.72 17.19
N ARG A 11 -8.26 15.57 17.01
CA ARG A 11 -9.27 15.42 15.95
C ARG A 11 -8.66 15.56 14.56
N GLU A 12 -7.76 16.52 14.35
CA GLU A 12 -7.06 16.69 13.07
C GLU A 12 -6.24 15.45 12.72
N LEU A 13 -5.47 14.90 13.68
CA LEU A 13 -4.71 13.66 13.46
C LEU A 13 -5.63 12.47 13.18
N TYR A 14 -6.79 12.40 13.84
CA TYR A 14 -7.77 11.36 13.58
C TYR A 14 -8.33 11.45 12.16
N VAL A 15 -8.73 12.64 11.72
CA VAL A 15 -9.23 12.87 10.35
C VAL A 15 -8.17 12.52 9.31
N LEU A 16 -6.90 12.89 9.55
CA LEU A 16 -5.81 12.53 8.65
C LEU A 16 -5.65 11.01 8.52
N THR A 17 -5.74 10.27 9.63
CA THR A 17 -5.67 8.81 9.59
C THR A 17 -6.87 8.15 8.89
N GLU A 18 -8.05 8.76 8.94
CA GLU A 18 -9.22 8.30 8.16
C GLU A 18 -8.97 8.44 6.65
N HIS A 19 -8.34 9.53 6.21
CA HIS A 19 -7.92 9.70 4.82
C HIS A 19 -6.90 8.62 4.42
N TRP A 20 -5.86 8.40 5.22
CA TRP A 20 -4.87 7.35 4.93
C TRP A 20 -5.50 5.96 4.86
N LYS A 21 -6.43 5.64 5.76
CA LYS A 21 -7.16 4.37 5.75
C LYS A 21 -7.98 4.19 4.48
N SER A 22 -8.70 5.24 4.06
CA SER A 22 -9.46 5.22 2.80
C SER A 22 -8.53 4.96 1.61
N ASP A 23 -7.40 5.66 1.54
CA ASP A 23 -6.40 5.47 0.48
C ASP A 23 -5.79 4.06 0.49
N LEU A 24 -5.42 3.54 1.67
CA LEU A 24 -4.87 2.19 1.80
C LEU A 24 -5.88 1.11 1.39
N LEU A 25 -7.17 1.28 1.69
CA LEU A 25 -8.22 0.38 1.20
C LEU A 25 -8.31 0.41 -0.33
N PHE A 26 -8.22 1.61 -0.93
CA PHE A 26 -8.16 1.74 -2.39
C PHE A 26 -6.93 1.03 -2.97
N TYR A 27 -5.74 1.24 -2.41
CA TYR A 27 -4.51 0.56 -2.87
C TYR A 27 -4.58 -0.96 -2.67
N LYS A 28 -5.22 -1.44 -1.60
CA LYS A 28 -5.43 -2.88 -1.37
C LYS A 28 -6.29 -3.51 -2.46
N ASP A 29 -7.36 -2.83 -2.87
CA ASP A 29 -8.19 -3.29 -3.98
C ASP A 29 -7.43 -3.25 -5.32
N ASP A 30 -6.60 -2.23 -5.54
CA ASP A 30 -5.76 -2.11 -6.74
C ASP A 30 -4.69 -3.20 -6.80
N LEU A 31 -4.03 -3.51 -5.68
CA LEU A 31 -3.08 -4.64 -5.58
C LEU A 31 -3.76 -5.98 -5.93
N ARG A 32 -4.99 -6.21 -5.45
CA ARG A 32 -5.76 -7.40 -5.81
C ARG A 32 -6.04 -7.44 -7.32
N PHE A 33 -6.40 -6.31 -7.92
CA PHE A 33 -6.60 -6.21 -9.36
C PHE A 33 -5.32 -6.52 -10.15
N LEU A 34 -4.18 -5.93 -9.76
CA LEU A 34 -2.88 -6.16 -10.40
C LEU A 34 -2.42 -7.61 -10.30
N HIS A 35 -2.64 -8.26 -9.16
CA HIS A 35 -2.35 -9.69 -8.99
C HIS A 35 -3.17 -10.53 -9.97
N HIS A 36 -4.48 -10.30 -10.05
CA HIS A 36 -5.34 -11.01 -11.00
C HIS A 36 -4.99 -10.74 -12.47
N LEU A 37 -4.48 -9.54 -12.77
CA LEU A 37 -4.01 -9.20 -14.10
C LEU A 37 -2.77 -10.02 -14.47
N LEU A 38 -1.79 -10.11 -13.57
CA LEU A 38 -0.60 -10.95 -13.78
C LEU A 38 -0.93 -12.42 -13.94
N ASP A 39 -1.84 -12.97 -13.10
CA ASP A 39 -2.25 -14.38 -13.18
C ASP A 39 -2.79 -14.75 -14.58
N LYS A 40 -3.44 -13.80 -15.26
CA LYS A 40 -3.93 -14.01 -16.64
C LYS A 40 -2.81 -14.00 -17.67
N TYR A 41 -1.79 -13.15 -17.49
CA TYR A 41 -0.66 -13.07 -18.41
C TYR A 41 0.22 -14.33 -18.35
N VAL A 42 0.38 -14.93 -17.17
CA VAL A 42 1.19 -16.17 -16.98
C VAL A 42 0.78 -17.30 -17.93
N ILE A 43 -0.49 -17.39 -18.30
CA ILE A 43 -1.02 -18.46 -19.17
C ILE A 43 -0.38 -18.44 -20.57
N TRP A 44 0.05 -17.26 -21.04
CA TRP A 44 0.55 -17.06 -22.41
C TRP A 44 2.07 -17.02 -22.51
N ILE A 45 2.78 -17.18 -21.39
CA ILE A 45 4.24 -17.07 -21.34
C ILE A 45 4.86 -18.40 -21.73
N THR A 46 5.65 -18.39 -22.80
CA THR A 46 6.39 -19.56 -23.28
C THR A 46 7.88 -19.49 -22.97
N LYS A 47 8.43 -18.28 -22.78
CA LYS A 47 9.85 -18.09 -22.49
C LYS A 47 10.13 -18.14 -20.99
N GLU A 48 11.14 -18.93 -20.61
CA GLU A 48 11.56 -19.10 -19.21
C GLU A 48 11.99 -17.78 -18.55
N GLU A 49 12.70 -16.91 -19.29
CA GLU A 49 13.11 -15.58 -18.82
C GLU A 49 11.92 -14.69 -18.45
N ASN A 50 10.85 -14.74 -19.23
CA ASN A 50 9.61 -14.00 -18.95
C ASN A 50 8.87 -14.57 -17.75
N LEU A 51 8.91 -15.89 -17.56
CA LEU A 51 8.31 -16.54 -16.40
C LEU A 51 8.99 -16.09 -15.09
N GLU A 52 10.32 -15.99 -15.07
CA GLU A 52 11.05 -15.51 -13.90
C GLU A 52 10.76 -14.04 -13.60
N LEU A 53 10.63 -13.19 -14.62
CA LEU A 53 10.22 -11.79 -14.45
C LEU A 53 8.83 -11.69 -13.78
N VAL A 54 7.85 -12.50 -14.24
CA VAL A 54 6.51 -12.48 -13.64
C VAL A 54 6.49 -13.02 -12.21
N LYS A 55 7.27 -14.05 -11.90
CA LYS A 55 7.43 -14.52 -10.52
C LYS A 55 7.97 -13.40 -9.61
N GLY A 56 8.94 -12.63 -10.09
CA GLY A 56 9.46 -11.46 -9.38
C GLY A 56 8.38 -10.41 -9.10
N LEU A 57 7.56 -10.09 -10.10
CA LEU A 57 6.44 -9.16 -9.95
C LEU A 57 5.37 -9.67 -8.97
N GLN A 58 4.99 -10.95 -9.05
CA GLN A 58 4.03 -11.57 -8.13
C GLN A 58 4.52 -11.49 -6.69
N LYS A 59 5.81 -11.78 -6.46
CA LYS A 59 6.42 -11.66 -5.12
C LYS A 59 6.35 -10.23 -4.59
N SER A 60 6.72 -9.24 -5.41
CA SER A 60 6.70 -7.83 -5.00
C SER A 60 5.28 -7.33 -4.70
N LEU A 61 4.28 -7.72 -5.51
CA LEU A 61 2.87 -7.43 -5.20
C LEU A 61 2.41 -8.06 -3.89
N HIS A 62 2.84 -9.30 -3.62
CA HIS A 62 2.52 -9.98 -2.38
C HIS A 62 3.12 -9.27 -1.17
N GLU A 63 4.37 -8.84 -1.26
CA GLU A 63 5.04 -8.05 -0.20
C GLU A 63 4.29 -6.72 0.07
N LEU A 64 3.91 -5.99 -0.98
CA LEU A 64 3.10 -4.77 -0.84
C LEU A 64 1.73 -5.04 -0.20
N LYS A 65 1.11 -6.19 -0.50
CA LYS A 65 -0.14 -6.60 0.14
C LYS A 65 0.04 -6.81 1.65
N LEU A 66 1.13 -7.43 2.08
CA LEU A 66 1.40 -7.61 3.51
C LEU A 66 1.63 -6.26 4.21
N VAL A 67 2.32 -5.34 3.55
CA VAL A 67 2.55 -3.98 4.08
C VAL A 67 1.24 -3.20 4.22
N VAL A 68 0.37 -3.21 3.19
CA VAL A 68 -0.91 -2.48 3.26
C VAL A 68 -1.82 -3.05 4.36
N GLU A 69 -1.84 -4.36 4.55
CA GLU A 69 -2.60 -5.02 5.61
C GLU A 69 -2.08 -4.63 7.00
N SER A 70 -0.76 -4.63 7.18
CA SER A 70 -0.14 -4.18 8.44
C SER A 70 -0.41 -2.71 8.74
N LEU A 71 -0.30 -1.82 7.75
CA LEU A 71 -0.58 -0.39 7.93
C LEU A 71 -2.05 -0.14 8.31
N LEU A 72 -2.99 -0.86 7.69
CA LEU A 72 -4.41 -0.76 8.04
C LEU A 72 -4.69 -1.15 9.49
N GLU A 73 -4.05 -2.22 9.98
CA GLU A 73 -4.16 -2.65 11.38
C GLU A 73 -3.59 -1.60 12.34
N GLN A 74 -2.39 -1.08 12.06
CA GLN A 74 -1.74 -0.08 12.89
C GLN A 74 -2.51 1.25 12.92
N ILE A 75 -3.06 1.69 11.78
CA ILE A 75 -3.91 2.89 11.72
C ILE A 75 -5.20 2.69 12.51
N ALA A 76 -5.85 1.53 12.39
CA ALA A 76 -7.06 1.26 13.15
C ALA A 76 -6.82 1.28 14.67
N GLU A 77 -5.67 0.78 15.12
CA GLU A 77 -5.28 0.85 16.53
C GLU A 77 -4.95 2.29 16.96
N HIS A 78 -4.21 3.03 16.13
CA HIS A 78 -3.89 4.43 16.41
C HIS A 78 -5.14 5.32 16.49
N GLN A 79 -6.13 5.08 15.64
CA GLN A 79 -7.43 5.77 15.68
C GLN A 79 -8.16 5.58 17.01
N LYS A 80 -8.13 4.36 17.58
CA LYS A 80 -8.70 4.12 18.92
C LYS A 80 -7.96 4.93 19.98
N ASN A 81 -6.64 4.95 19.92
CA ASN A 81 -5.79 5.70 20.86
C ASN A 81 -6.05 7.21 20.78
N LEU A 82 -6.18 7.78 19.58
CA LEU A 82 -6.54 9.18 19.38
C LEU A 82 -7.94 9.49 19.95
N GLY A 83 -8.92 8.60 19.75
CA GLY A 83 -10.25 8.76 20.35
C GLY A 83 -10.26 8.74 21.89
N LEU A 84 -9.37 7.96 22.51
CA LEU A 84 -9.20 7.97 23.97
C LEU A 84 -8.54 9.26 24.47
N LEU A 85 -7.62 9.86 23.71
CA LEU A 85 -6.99 11.13 24.06
C LEU A 85 -7.99 12.29 24.04
N VAL A 86 -8.90 12.31 23.05
CA VAL A 86 -10.00 13.28 22.97
C VAL A 86 -10.97 13.15 24.15
N THR A 87 -11.26 11.94 24.60
CA THR A 87 -12.35 11.68 25.57
C THR A 87 -11.89 11.69 27.03
N LEU A 88 -10.66 11.29 27.32
CA LEU A 88 -10.19 11.05 28.70
C LEU A 88 -9.16 12.07 29.21
N ALA A 89 -8.80 13.09 28.41
CA ALA A 89 -7.75 14.05 28.74
C ALA A 89 -6.46 13.38 29.28
N ASN A 90 -6.13 12.20 28.72
CA ASN A 90 -5.07 11.34 29.26
C ASN A 90 -3.69 11.79 28.74
N MET A 91 -3.18 12.86 29.32
CA MET A 91 -1.91 13.49 28.93
C MET A 91 -0.69 12.55 28.98
N TYR A 92 -0.75 11.44 29.74
CA TYR A 92 0.38 10.50 29.88
C TYR A 92 0.74 9.75 28.58
N LYS A 93 -0.13 9.75 27.57
CA LYS A 93 0.10 9.05 26.29
C LYS A 93 0.31 9.98 25.08
N GLU A 94 0.37 11.29 25.27
CA GLU A 94 0.54 12.25 24.17
C GLU A 94 1.83 11.99 23.37
N LYS A 95 2.96 11.79 24.05
CA LYS A 95 4.25 11.56 23.38
C LYS A 95 4.24 10.29 22.54
N GLU A 96 3.65 9.23 23.06
CA GLU A 96 3.50 7.95 22.34
C GLU A 96 2.64 8.15 21.09
N ALA A 97 1.49 8.82 21.23
CA ALA A 97 0.59 9.08 20.10
C ALA A 97 1.25 9.92 18.99
N ILE A 98 2.04 10.95 19.35
CA ILE A 98 2.79 11.74 18.37
C ILE A 98 3.83 10.88 17.65
N GLN A 99 4.58 10.07 18.39
CA GLN A 99 5.60 9.19 17.82
C GLN A 99 4.99 8.15 16.89
N THR A 100 3.92 7.48 17.31
CA THR A 100 3.18 6.52 16.48
C THR A 100 2.63 7.19 15.23
N HIS A 101 2.07 8.40 15.35
CA HIS A 101 1.55 9.12 14.18
C HIS A 101 2.65 9.43 13.16
N ALA A 102 3.82 9.89 13.59
CA ALA A 102 4.95 10.16 12.71
C ALA A 102 5.46 8.88 12.01
N GLN A 103 5.53 7.76 12.72
CA GLN A 103 5.90 6.46 12.14
C GLN A 103 4.88 6.00 11.09
N LEU A 104 3.59 6.20 11.35
CA LEU A 104 2.53 5.88 10.40
C LEU A 104 2.58 6.77 9.15
N GLU A 105 2.88 8.07 9.31
CA GLU A 105 3.05 8.99 8.20
C GLU A 105 4.20 8.56 7.29
N GLU A 106 5.36 8.24 7.87
CA GLU A 106 6.53 7.74 7.13
C GLU A 106 6.22 6.39 6.44
N GLY A 107 5.57 5.47 7.16
CA GLY A 107 5.15 4.18 6.62
C GLY A 107 4.17 4.31 5.46
N PHE A 108 3.17 5.18 5.57
CA PHE A 108 2.22 5.48 4.50
C PHE A 108 2.91 6.09 3.29
N ALA A 109 3.76 7.11 3.48
CA ALA A 109 4.48 7.75 2.39
C ALA A 109 5.40 6.78 1.64
N THR A 110 6.11 5.92 2.37
CA THR A 110 6.97 4.87 1.81
C THR A 110 6.15 3.86 1.02
N PHE A 111 5.06 3.34 1.60
CA PHE A 111 4.16 2.43 0.90
C PHE A 111 3.61 3.02 -0.40
N VAL A 112 3.14 4.28 -0.39
CA VAL A 112 2.60 4.93 -1.59
C VAL A 112 3.66 5.05 -2.68
N LYS A 113 4.91 5.34 -2.30
CA LYS A 113 6.02 5.41 -3.25
C LYS A 113 6.31 4.02 -3.84
N ASP A 114 6.49 3.02 -3.00
CA ASP A 114 6.82 1.65 -3.42
C ASP A 114 5.71 1.05 -4.29
N PHE A 115 4.44 1.28 -3.92
CA PHE A 115 3.29 0.90 -4.72
C PHE A 115 3.33 1.52 -6.13
N ARG A 116 3.62 2.82 -6.23
CA ARG A 116 3.69 3.52 -7.54
C ARG A 116 4.84 3.02 -8.40
N GLU A 117 5.99 2.71 -7.79
CA GLU A 117 7.15 2.16 -8.48
C GLU A 117 6.86 0.75 -8.99
N ASN A 118 6.33 -0.12 -8.14
CA ASN A 118 5.92 -1.48 -8.51
C ASN A 118 4.87 -1.46 -9.64
N ARG A 119 3.85 -0.59 -9.54
CA ARG A 119 2.82 -0.47 -10.58
C ARG A 119 3.43 -0.07 -11.92
N LYS A 120 4.35 0.90 -11.95
CA LYS A 120 5.07 1.31 -13.18
C LYS A 120 5.89 0.16 -13.76
N GLU A 121 6.61 -0.57 -12.92
CA GLU A 121 7.42 -1.70 -13.35
C GLU A 121 6.55 -2.82 -13.93
N LEU A 122 5.43 -3.13 -13.28
CA LEU A 122 4.46 -4.11 -13.77
C LEU A 122 3.98 -3.76 -15.17
N PHE A 123 3.55 -2.51 -15.41
CA PHE A 123 3.13 -2.09 -16.76
C PHE A 123 4.25 -2.25 -17.79
N ARG A 124 5.44 -1.73 -17.48
CA ARG A 124 6.60 -1.81 -18.39
C ARG A 124 6.96 -3.25 -18.75
N LEU A 125 6.96 -4.16 -17.76
CA LEU A 125 7.29 -5.56 -17.99
C LEU A 125 6.15 -6.31 -18.68
N SER A 126 4.89 -5.96 -18.40
CA SER A 126 3.74 -6.54 -19.11
C SER A 126 3.82 -6.23 -20.60
N ASP A 127 4.09 -4.97 -20.97
CA ASP A 127 4.27 -4.56 -22.37
C ASP A 127 5.42 -5.31 -23.03
N TYR A 128 6.59 -5.37 -22.36
CA TYR A 128 7.74 -6.13 -22.86
C TYR A 128 7.44 -7.61 -23.09
N ILE A 129 6.76 -8.26 -22.15
CA ILE A 129 6.42 -9.68 -22.27
C ILE A 129 5.50 -9.90 -23.46
N ILE A 130 4.44 -9.10 -23.60
CA ILE A 130 3.50 -9.18 -24.74
C ILE A 130 4.26 -9.07 -26.07
N ASP A 131 5.06 -8.03 -26.25
CA ASP A 131 5.83 -7.80 -27.49
C ASP A 131 6.78 -8.97 -27.78
N SER A 132 7.42 -9.52 -26.74
CA SER A 132 8.39 -10.59 -26.88
C SER A 132 7.76 -11.95 -27.21
N GLU A 133 6.58 -12.24 -26.65
CA GLU A 133 5.83 -13.48 -26.88
C GLU A 133 5.13 -13.43 -28.26
N GLU A 134 4.59 -12.28 -28.67
CA GLU A 134 4.06 -12.07 -30.03
C GLU A 134 5.12 -12.33 -31.11
N MET A 135 6.33 -11.77 -30.94
CA MET A 135 7.44 -12.05 -31.85
C MET A 135 7.77 -13.54 -31.90
N ALA A 136 7.82 -14.24 -30.76
CA ALA A 136 8.14 -15.66 -30.74
C ALA A 136 7.10 -16.52 -31.47
N ASN A 137 5.82 -16.18 -31.36
CA ASN A 137 4.75 -16.88 -32.05
C ASN A 137 4.81 -16.67 -33.57
N ILE A 138 5.18 -15.48 -34.04
CA ILE A 138 5.35 -15.21 -35.49
C ILE A 138 6.49 -16.03 -36.11
N PHE A 139 7.55 -16.35 -35.36
CA PHE A 139 8.68 -17.14 -35.86
C PHE A 139 8.48 -18.66 -35.75
N ASN A 140 7.38 -19.12 -35.14
CA ASN A 140 7.03 -20.53 -34.98
C ASN A 140 5.95 -21.03 -35.97
N ASP A 141 5.47 -20.16 -36.86
CA ASP A 141 4.60 -20.49 -38.02
C ASP A 141 5.43 -20.58 -39.34
#